data_AF-A0A9D4LM98-F1
#
_entry.id   AF-A0A9D4LM98-F1
#
_cell.length_a   1.000
_cell.length_b   1.000
_cell.length_c   1.000
_cell.angle_alpha   90.00
_cell.angle_beta   90.00
_cell.angle_gamma   90.00
#
_symmetry.space_group_name_H-M   'P 1'
#
loop_
_entity.id
_entity.type
_entity.pdbx_description
1 polymer ?
#
loop_
_entity_poly.entity_id
_entity_poly.type
_entity_poly.pdbx_seq_one_letter_code
_entity_poly.pdbx_strand_id
1 'polypeptide(L)'
;MKLPTDHSFFSSIRRLLHTYNLPTAYQLFESPPSKEVWKAKLNSAVDQHAIATWKEDIQEKPSLRYIQYRCPLCRDILRAETRAKLLTGTYTLQANIAVFNQYAVSPTCTLCNTEPECRVHFIAKCPTSNAVRDKYRARLHECLRLQGREEPLELVNNADSFKQLIVDSTQPSVNNGHLPSEKEIESIDLLSREYI
;
A
#
# COMPACT_ATOMS: atom_id res chain seq x y z
N MET A 1 -18.59 13.81 27.48
CA MET A 1 -19.67 14.36 26.64
C MET A 1 -19.97 13.37 25.53
N LYS A 2 -21.17 12.77 25.52
CA LYS A 2 -21.61 11.91 24.39
C LYS A 2 -22.12 12.84 23.29
N LEU A 3 -21.56 12.75 22.09
CA LEU A 3 -22.06 13.49 20.93
C LEU A 3 -23.49 13.04 20.63
N PRO A 4 -24.42 13.94 20.27
CA PRO A 4 -25.77 13.56 19.89
C PRO A 4 -25.70 12.63 18.68
N THR A 5 -26.26 11.42 18.81
CA THR A 5 -26.48 10.48 17.70
C THR A 5 -27.67 10.94 16.87
N ASP A 6 -27.55 12.12 16.27
CA ASP A 6 -28.59 12.67 15.41
C ASP A 6 -28.50 11.98 14.05
N HIS A 7 -29.15 10.82 13.94
CA HIS A 7 -29.28 10.05 12.71
C HIS A 7 -30.29 10.66 11.73
N SER A 8 -30.46 11.98 11.75
CA SER A 8 -31.36 12.65 10.83
C SER A 8 -30.85 12.47 9.39
N PHE A 9 -31.77 12.11 8.50
CA PHE A 9 -31.51 11.98 7.07
C PHE A 9 -30.91 13.27 6.49
N PHE A 10 -31.39 14.43 6.95
CA PHE A 10 -30.91 15.75 6.51
C PHE A 10 -29.48 16.04 6.95
N SER A 11 -29.11 15.70 8.19
CA SER A 11 -27.73 15.83 8.67
C SER A 11 -26.78 14.96 7.84
N SER A 12 -27.23 13.76 7.45
CA SER A 12 -26.47 12.84 6.60
C SER A 12 -26.27 13.39 5.19
N ILE A 13 -27.31 13.93 4.56
CA ILE A 13 -27.20 14.59 3.25
C ILE A 13 -26.27 15.80 3.32
N ARG A 14 -26.45 16.68 4.31
CA ARG A 14 -25.61 17.87 4.47
C ARG A 14 -24.14 17.49 4.61
N ARG A 15 -23.84 16.45 5.40
CA ARG A 15 -22.49 15.92 5.55
C ARG A 15 -21.95 15.39 4.22
N LEU A 16 -22.72 14.60 3.47
CA LEU A 16 -22.29 14.09 2.16
C LEU A 16 -22.00 15.22 1.18
N LEU A 17 -22.90 16.20 1.07
CA LEU A 17 -22.70 17.35 0.18
C LEU A 17 -21.43 18.12 0.56
N HIS A 18 -21.19 18.32 1.86
CA HIS A 18 -19.96 18.96 2.34
C HIS A 18 -18.70 18.12 2.06
N THR A 19 -18.72 16.82 2.40
CA THR A 19 -17.58 15.90 2.20
C THR A 19 -17.12 15.87 0.75
N TYR A 20 -18.04 15.86 -0.21
CA TYR A 20 -17.72 15.83 -1.63
C TYR A 20 -17.65 17.22 -2.28
N ASN A 21 -17.67 18.31 -1.49
CA ASN A 21 -17.68 19.69 -1.99
C ASN A 21 -18.76 19.94 -3.08
N LEU A 22 -19.95 19.38 -2.86
CA LEU A 22 -21.11 19.53 -3.74
C LEU A 22 -21.95 20.75 -3.32
N PRO A 23 -22.77 21.30 -4.24
CA PRO A 23 -23.68 22.40 -3.91
C PRO A 23 -24.59 22.03 -2.74
N THR A 24 -24.87 23.01 -1.90
CA THR A 24 -25.81 22.85 -0.78
C THR A 24 -27.20 22.50 -1.30
N ALA A 25 -28.02 21.88 -0.45
CA ALA A 25 -29.41 21.55 -0.81
C ALA A 25 -30.18 22.79 -1.31
N TYR A 26 -29.96 23.95 -0.69
CA TYR A 26 -30.58 25.21 -1.08
C TYR A 26 -30.20 25.63 -2.52
N GLN A 27 -28.91 25.59 -2.87
CA GLN A 27 -28.43 25.89 -4.22
C GLN A 27 -28.98 24.92 -5.28
N LEU A 28 -29.20 23.65 -4.91
CA LEU A 28 -29.83 22.67 -5.80
C LEU A 28 -31.31 22.97 -6.03
N PHE A 29 -32.00 23.60 -5.08
CA PHE A 29 -33.39 24.03 -5.27
C PHE A 29 -33.49 25.30 -6.13
N GLU A 30 -32.57 26.26 -5.97
CA GLU A 30 -32.55 27.49 -6.77
C GLU A 30 -32.24 27.23 -8.25
N SER A 31 -31.40 26.24 -8.54
CA SER A 31 -30.98 25.89 -9.90
C SER A 31 -30.84 24.39 -10.06
N PRO A 32 -31.96 23.66 -10.20
CA PRO A 32 -31.96 22.21 -10.23
C PRO A 32 -31.26 21.69 -11.49
N PRO A 33 -30.14 20.95 -11.37
CA PRO A 33 -29.49 20.35 -12.51
C PRO A 33 -30.36 19.24 -13.11
N SER A 34 -30.16 18.94 -14.40
CA SER A 34 -30.74 17.71 -14.96
C SER A 34 -30.16 16.49 -14.25
N LYS A 35 -30.93 15.39 -14.23
CA LYS A 35 -30.52 14.13 -13.60
C LYS A 35 -29.15 13.64 -14.09
N GLU A 36 -28.88 13.78 -15.38
CA GLU A 36 -27.63 13.35 -16.02
C GLU A 36 -26.44 14.21 -15.57
N VAL A 37 -26.62 15.54 -15.59
CA VAL A 37 -25.60 16.50 -15.13
C VAL A 37 -25.31 16.29 -13.65
N TRP A 38 -26.34 16.10 -12.83
CA TRP A 38 -26.16 15.82 -11.40
C TRP A 38 -25.38 14.53 -11.16
N LYS A 39 -25.75 13.45 -11.86
CA LYS A 39 -25.08 12.16 -11.74
C LYS A 39 -23.60 12.26 -12.15
N ALA A 40 -23.30 12.95 -13.24
CA ALA A 40 -21.93 13.18 -13.70
C ALA A 40 -21.12 13.98 -12.67
N LYS A 41 -21.71 15.06 -12.14
CA LYS A 41 -21.08 15.90 -11.10
C LYS A 41 -20.81 15.12 -9.82
N LEU A 42 -21.78 14.31 -9.38
CA LEU A 42 -21.64 13.45 -8.20
C LEU A 42 -20.51 12.44 -8.37
N ASN A 43 -20.46 11.73 -9.50
CA ASN A 43 -19.40 10.77 -9.78
C ASN A 43 -18.03 11.44 -9.78
N SER A 44 -17.90 12.58 -10.48
CA SER A 44 -16.64 13.34 -10.54
C SER A 44 -16.17 13.79 -9.15
N ALA A 45 -17.08 14.25 -8.30
CA ALA A 45 -16.74 14.66 -6.93
C ALA A 45 -16.30 13.49 -6.05
N VAL A 46 -16.96 12.32 -6.18
CA VAL A 46 -16.56 11.08 -5.48
C VAL A 46 -15.18 10.63 -5.92
N ASP A 47 -14.90 10.66 -7.23
CA ASP A 47 -13.60 10.27 -7.78
C ASP A 47 -12.49 11.20 -7.29
N GLN A 48 -12.73 12.52 -7.30
CA GLN A 48 -11.78 13.51 -6.78
C GLN A 48 -11.48 13.30 -5.30
N HIS A 49 -12.51 13.05 -4.48
CA HIS A 49 -12.34 12.77 -3.06
C HIS A 49 -11.55 11.48 -2.83
N ALA A 50 -11.86 10.40 -3.58
CA ALA A 50 -11.15 9.13 -3.47
C ALA A 50 -9.65 9.28 -3.84
N ILE A 51 -9.35 10.03 -4.90
CA ILE A 51 -7.96 10.32 -5.31
C ILE A 51 -7.24 11.14 -4.22
N ALA A 52 -7.90 12.12 -3.62
CA ALA A 52 -7.32 12.91 -2.53
C ALA A 52 -7.02 12.05 -1.30
N THR A 53 -7.99 11.24 -0.86
CA THR A 53 -7.83 10.31 0.27
C THR A 53 -6.70 9.31 0.00
N TRP A 54 -6.62 8.76 -1.21
CA TRP A 54 -5.54 7.85 -1.59
C TRP A 54 -4.15 8.50 -1.53
N LYS A 55 -4.04 9.78 -1.91
CA LYS A 55 -2.77 10.53 -1.80
C LYS A 55 -2.36 10.71 -0.35
N GLU A 56 -3.30 11.02 0.53
CA GLU A 56 -3.07 11.10 1.98
C GLU A 56 -2.64 9.74 2.53
N ASP A 57 -3.37 8.67 2.19
CA ASP A 57 -3.04 7.29 2.58
C ASP A 57 -1.63 6.87 2.12
N ILE A 58 -1.21 7.27 0.91
CA ILE A 58 0.15 7.02 0.40
C ILE A 58 1.21 7.74 1.24
N GLN A 59 0.92 8.95 1.72
CA GLN A 59 1.83 9.70 2.59
C GLN A 59 1.98 9.02 3.94
N GLU A 60 0.88 8.54 4.53
CA GLU A 60 0.90 7.81 5.79
C GLU A 60 1.53 6.40 5.65
N LYS A 61 1.30 5.73 4.52
CA LYS A 61 1.67 4.32 4.29
C LYS A 61 2.41 4.18 2.95
N PRO A 62 3.73 4.43 2.92
CA PRO A 62 4.52 4.38 1.69
C PRO A 62 4.47 3.05 0.94
N SER A 63 4.15 1.93 1.62
CA SER A 63 3.95 0.63 0.98
C SER A 63 2.80 0.60 -0.03
N LEU A 64 1.84 1.55 0.06
CA LEU A 64 0.74 1.69 -0.90
C LEU A 64 1.21 2.20 -2.26
N ARG A 65 2.39 2.84 -2.36
CA ARG A 65 2.98 3.31 -3.63
C ARG A 65 3.20 2.18 -4.64
N TYR A 66 3.42 0.96 -4.17
CA TYR A 66 3.68 -0.21 -5.01
C TYR A 66 2.39 -0.83 -5.57
N ILE A 67 1.22 -0.40 -5.09
CA ILE A 67 -0.07 -0.76 -5.68
C ILE A 67 -0.30 0.23 -6.83
N GLN A 68 0.09 -0.16 -8.04
CA GLN A 68 -0.09 0.68 -9.24
C GLN A 68 -1.56 1.07 -9.40
N TYR A 69 -1.85 2.37 -9.31
CA TYR A 69 -3.16 2.95 -9.60
C TYR A 69 -3.42 2.89 -11.11
N ARG A 70 -3.75 1.71 -11.65
CA ARG A 70 -4.23 1.54 -13.03
C ARG A 70 -5.75 1.72 -13.04
N CYS A 71 -6.21 2.97 -13.12
CA CYS A 71 -7.62 3.30 -13.33
C CYS A 71 -7.98 3.10 -14.83
N PRO A 72 -9.25 2.82 -15.18
CA PRO A 72 -10.02 3.96 -15.71
C PRO A 72 -11.52 4.02 -15.37
N LEU A 73 -12.15 2.98 -14.79
CA LEU A 73 -13.63 2.88 -14.65
C LEU A 73 -14.13 1.90 -13.54
N CYS A 74 -13.29 1.46 -12.61
CA CYS A 74 -13.45 0.11 -12.05
C CYS A 74 -14.08 0.06 -10.64
N ARG A 75 -15.27 -0.55 -10.53
CA ARG A 75 -15.82 -1.17 -9.30
C ARG A 75 -14.83 -2.10 -8.59
N ASP A 76 -13.72 -2.46 -9.24
CA ASP A 76 -12.65 -3.25 -8.68
C ASP A 76 -11.61 -2.45 -7.87
N ILE A 77 -11.68 -1.11 -7.75
CA ILE A 77 -10.77 -0.38 -6.83
C ILE A 77 -11.03 -0.80 -5.39
N LEU A 78 -12.30 -0.76 -4.94
CA LEU A 78 -12.70 -1.28 -3.63
C LEU A 78 -12.31 -2.75 -3.46
N ARG A 79 -12.37 -3.54 -4.54
CA ARG A 79 -12.04 -4.98 -4.50
C ARG A 79 -10.54 -5.24 -4.47
N ALA A 80 -9.75 -4.47 -5.21
CA ALA A 80 -8.30 -4.52 -5.25
C ALA A 80 -7.69 -3.94 -3.97
N GLU A 81 -8.26 -2.86 -3.46
CA GLU A 81 -7.96 -2.29 -2.15
C GLU A 81 -8.33 -3.27 -1.04
N THR A 82 -9.53 -3.85 -1.06
CA THR A 82 -9.95 -4.89 -0.10
C THR A 82 -9.04 -6.12 -0.19
N ARG A 83 -8.65 -6.56 -1.39
CA ARG A 83 -7.69 -7.66 -1.59
C ARG A 83 -6.30 -7.30 -1.09
N ALA A 84 -5.80 -6.10 -1.37
CA ALA A 84 -4.50 -5.65 -0.92
C ALA A 84 -4.47 -5.52 0.61
N LYS A 85 -5.54 -4.95 1.19
CA LYS A 85 -5.73 -4.87 2.62
C LYS A 85 -5.87 -6.29 3.22
N LEU A 86 -6.58 -7.24 2.59
CA LEU A 86 -6.67 -8.64 3.03
C LEU A 86 -5.30 -9.35 2.99
N LEU A 87 -4.56 -9.20 1.89
CA LEU A 87 -3.25 -9.81 1.67
C LEU A 87 -2.18 -9.24 2.63
N THR A 88 -2.31 -7.96 3.00
CA THR A 88 -1.41 -7.31 3.96
C THR A 88 -1.91 -7.43 5.41
N GLY A 89 -3.02 -8.12 5.65
CA GLY A 89 -3.63 -8.24 6.98
C GLY A 89 -4.22 -6.93 7.54
N THR A 90 -4.29 -5.86 6.74
CA THR A 90 -4.82 -4.55 7.13
C THR A 90 -6.31 -4.38 6.84
N TYR A 91 -6.95 -5.34 6.15
CA TYR A 91 -8.41 -5.39 5.99
C TYR A 91 -9.03 -6.14 7.16
N THR A 92 -9.30 -5.43 8.24
CA THR A 92 -10.17 -5.95 9.28
C THR A 92 -11.61 -5.82 8.76
N LEU A 93 -12.18 -6.92 8.23
CA LEU A 93 -13.61 -6.99 7.89
C LEU A 93 -14.40 -6.39 9.07
N GLN A 94 -15.24 -5.38 8.85
CA GLN A 94 -15.88 -4.65 9.96
C GLN A 94 -16.73 -5.57 10.87
N ALA A 95 -17.30 -6.64 10.32
CA ALA A 95 -17.98 -7.69 11.10
C ALA A 95 -17.04 -8.44 12.06
N ASN A 96 -15.74 -8.45 11.74
CA ASN A 96 -14.68 -9.11 12.48
C ASN A 96 -13.87 -8.14 13.36
N ILE A 97 -13.98 -6.81 13.22
CA ILE A 97 -13.21 -5.88 14.08
C ILE A 97 -13.53 -6.13 15.56
N ALA A 98 -14.81 -6.32 15.88
CA ALA A 98 -15.25 -6.60 17.25
C ALA A 98 -14.86 -8.00 17.74
N VAL A 99 -14.53 -8.96 16.86
CA VAL A 99 -14.17 -10.35 17.19
C VAL A 99 -12.64 -10.56 17.19
N PHE A 100 -11.92 -9.92 16.27
CA PHE A 100 -10.46 -9.97 16.15
C PHE A 100 -9.76 -9.13 17.22
N ASN A 101 -10.33 -7.99 17.64
CA ASN A 101 -9.77 -7.21 18.74
C ASN A 101 -10.02 -7.84 20.13
N GLN A 102 -10.71 -8.97 20.22
CA GLN A 102 -10.90 -9.67 21.51
C GLN A 102 -9.69 -10.49 21.93
N TYR A 103 -8.83 -10.86 20.98
CA TYR A 103 -7.69 -11.74 21.24
C TYR A 103 -6.39 -10.99 20.98
N ALA A 104 -5.42 -11.16 21.88
CA ALA A 104 -4.06 -10.72 21.63
C ALA A 104 -3.55 -11.41 20.36
N VAL A 105 -3.33 -10.63 19.29
CA VAL A 105 -2.68 -11.13 18.08
C VAL A 105 -1.26 -11.52 18.48
N SER A 106 -0.92 -12.81 18.35
CA SER A 106 0.43 -13.25 18.65
C SER A 106 1.40 -12.49 17.74
N PRO A 107 2.43 -11.84 18.29
CA PRO A 107 3.43 -11.18 17.46
C PRO A 107 4.30 -12.18 16.70
N THR A 108 4.24 -13.48 17.01
CA THR A 108 5.09 -14.53 16.43
C THR A 108 4.75 -14.85 14.98
N CYS A 109 5.76 -15.11 14.16
CA CYS A 109 5.58 -15.55 12.78
C CYS A 109 4.76 -16.83 12.70
N THR A 110 3.67 -16.79 11.96
CA THR A 110 2.74 -17.92 11.82
C THR A 110 3.33 -19.15 11.13
N LEU A 111 4.44 -18.97 10.39
CA LEU A 111 5.10 -20.05 9.65
C LEU A 111 6.06 -20.89 10.51
N CYS A 112 6.75 -20.26 11.46
CA CYS A 112 7.77 -20.92 12.28
C CYS A 112 7.45 -20.91 13.78
N ASN A 113 6.59 -19.99 14.22
CA ASN A 113 6.20 -19.74 15.61
C ASN A 113 7.40 -19.47 16.56
N THR A 114 8.56 -19.01 16.06
CA THR A 114 9.77 -18.82 16.88
C THR A 114 10.11 -17.37 17.21
N GLU A 115 10.01 -16.46 16.24
CA GLU A 115 10.35 -15.03 16.40
C GLU A 115 9.17 -14.15 16.01
N PRO A 116 9.15 -12.87 16.43
CA PRO A 116 8.16 -11.92 15.96
C PRO A 116 8.11 -11.81 14.43
N GLU A 117 6.90 -11.78 13.86
CA GLU A 117 6.68 -11.59 12.43
C GLU A 117 7.03 -10.16 12.04
N CYS A 118 8.21 -10.00 11.46
CA CYS A 118 8.63 -8.76 10.83
C CYS A 118 9.10 -9.03 9.40
N ARG A 119 9.20 -7.98 8.58
CA ARG A 119 9.63 -8.11 7.17
C ARG A 119 11.00 -8.78 7.04
N VAL A 120 11.94 -8.43 7.91
CA VAL A 120 13.28 -9.06 7.95
C VAL A 120 13.15 -10.54 8.28
N HIS A 121 12.33 -10.91 9.27
CA HIS A 121 12.12 -12.31 9.62
C HIS A 121 11.52 -13.09 8.44
N PHE A 122 10.40 -12.64 7.90
CA PHE A 122 9.71 -13.33 6.80
C PHE A 122 10.61 -13.54 5.58
N ILE A 123 11.31 -12.49 5.15
CA ILE A 123 12.12 -12.50 3.92
C ILE A 123 13.46 -13.21 4.15
N ALA A 124 14.14 -12.97 5.28
CA ALA A 124 15.55 -13.30 5.43
C ALA A 124 15.90 -14.25 6.59
N LYS A 125 15.05 -14.41 7.62
CA LYS A 125 15.37 -15.26 8.79
C LYS A 125 14.49 -16.50 8.98
N CYS A 126 13.22 -16.48 8.54
CA CYS A 126 12.25 -17.53 8.81
C CYS A 126 12.76 -18.91 8.35
N PRO A 127 12.87 -19.91 9.26
CA PRO A 127 13.41 -21.23 8.91
C PRO A 127 12.56 -21.96 7.87
N THR A 128 11.24 -21.80 7.94
CA THR A 128 10.29 -22.43 7.01
C THR A 128 10.49 -21.97 5.56
N SER A 129 11.06 -20.77 5.36
CA SER A 129 11.39 -20.24 4.02
C SER A 129 12.82 -20.51 3.56
N ASN A 130 13.66 -21.21 4.34
CA ASN A 130 15.06 -21.52 3.98
C ASN A 130 15.18 -22.22 2.63
N ALA A 131 14.44 -23.31 2.41
CA ALA A 131 14.54 -24.09 1.17
C ALA A 131 14.22 -23.24 -0.07
N VAL A 132 13.26 -22.32 0.04
CA VAL A 132 12.92 -21.37 -1.03
C VAL A 132 14.04 -20.34 -1.18
N ARG A 133 14.53 -19.76 -0.08
CA ARG A 133 15.65 -18.80 -0.11
C ARG A 133 16.88 -19.40 -0.78
N ASP A 134 17.29 -20.60 -0.40
CA ASP A 134 18.51 -21.24 -0.89
C ASP A 134 18.43 -21.48 -2.41
N LYS A 135 17.27 -21.92 -2.90
CA LYS A 135 17.00 -22.07 -4.33
C LYS A 135 17.19 -20.76 -5.10
N TYR A 136 16.72 -19.63 -4.57
CA TYR A 136 16.83 -18.34 -5.24
C TYR A 136 18.17 -17.65 -4.99
N ARG A 137 18.83 -17.89 -3.85
CA ARG A 137 20.20 -17.43 -3.56
C ARG A 137 21.19 -17.97 -4.59
N ALA A 138 21.13 -19.26 -4.91
CA ALA A 138 21.98 -19.85 -5.93
C ALA A 138 21.81 -19.16 -7.30
N ARG A 139 20.57 -18.84 -7.68
CA ARG A 139 20.28 -18.10 -8.92
C ARG A 139 20.80 -16.67 -8.89
N LEU A 140 20.63 -15.98 -7.77
CA LEU A 140 21.11 -14.61 -7.57
C LEU A 140 22.65 -14.55 -7.66
N HIS A 141 23.34 -15.46 -6.97
CA HIS A 141 24.79 -15.62 -7.05
C HIS A 141 25.26 -15.77 -8.50
N GLU A 142 24.61 -16.65 -9.27
CA GLU A 142 24.95 -16.87 -10.68
C GLU A 142 24.71 -15.61 -11.54
N CYS A 143 23.60 -14.90 -11.31
CA CYS A 143 23.31 -13.66 -12.01
C CYS A 143 24.37 -12.58 -11.74
N LEU A 144 24.84 -12.43 -10.50
CA LEU A 144 25.86 -11.44 -10.14
C LEU A 144 27.24 -11.80 -10.69
N ARG A 145 27.58 -13.09 -10.67
CA ARG A 145 28.79 -13.63 -11.29
C ARG A 145 28.85 -13.32 -12.79
N LEU A 146 27.74 -13.52 -13.52
CA LEU A 146 27.66 -13.22 -14.95
C LEU A 146 27.82 -11.72 -15.27
N GLN A 147 27.54 -10.84 -14.31
CA GLN A 147 27.75 -9.39 -14.43
C GLN A 147 29.18 -8.95 -14.05
N GLY A 148 30.09 -9.89 -13.78
CA GLY A 148 31.46 -9.59 -13.35
C GLY A 148 31.54 -8.96 -11.97
N ARG A 149 30.47 -9.05 -11.16
CA ARG A 149 30.47 -8.61 -9.77
C ARG A 149 30.77 -9.83 -8.91
N GLU A 150 31.98 -9.92 -8.38
CA GLU A 150 32.24 -10.82 -7.25
C GLU A 150 31.41 -10.32 -6.07
N GLU A 151 30.48 -11.14 -5.61
CA GLU A 151 29.65 -10.77 -4.48
C GLU A 151 30.49 -10.66 -3.22
N PRO A 152 30.35 -9.59 -2.44
CA PRO A 152 30.61 -9.69 -1.03
C PRO A 152 29.59 -10.70 -0.49
N LEU A 153 30.02 -11.92 -0.14
CA LEU A 153 29.22 -12.93 0.58
C LEU A 153 28.45 -12.31 1.76
N GLU A 154 28.98 -11.23 2.31
CA GLU A 154 28.39 -10.39 3.34
C GLU A 154 27.00 -9.85 2.97
N LEU A 155 26.73 -9.50 1.70
CA LEU A 155 25.49 -8.87 1.26
C LEU A 155 24.31 -9.85 1.26
N VAL A 156 24.57 -11.12 0.94
CA VAL A 156 23.57 -12.21 0.96
C VAL A 156 23.40 -12.79 2.36
N ASN A 157 24.48 -12.81 3.14
CA ASN A 157 24.47 -13.38 4.50
C ASN A 157 23.90 -12.41 5.53
N ASN A 158 23.99 -11.09 5.30
CA ASN A 158 23.34 -10.10 6.13
C ASN A 158 21.82 -10.04 5.80
N ALA A 159 20.99 -10.27 6.80
CA ALA A 159 19.53 -10.33 6.63
C ALA A 159 18.91 -9.00 6.13
N ASP A 160 19.46 -7.86 6.55
CA ASP A 160 18.97 -6.54 6.15
C ASP A 160 19.39 -6.20 4.72
N SER A 161 20.64 -6.50 4.36
CA SER A 161 21.13 -6.35 3.00
C SER A 161 20.39 -7.26 2.02
N PHE A 162 20.15 -8.52 2.40
CA PHE A 162 19.39 -9.48 1.59
C PHE A 162 17.94 -9.04 1.39
N LYS A 163 17.29 -8.52 2.44
CA LYS A 163 15.96 -7.89 2.34
C LYS A 163 15.99 -6.73 1.35
N GLN A 164 16.97 -5.82 1.47
CA GLN A 164 17.07 -4.65 0.61
C GLN A 164 17.26 -5.04 -0.85
N LEU A 165 18.15 -6.00 -1.11
CA LEU A 165 18.39 -6.56 -2.44
C LEU A 165 17.12 -7.12 -3.09
N ILE A 166 16.30 -7.86 -2.34
CA ILE A 166 15.02 -8.38 -2.84
C ILE A 166 14.05 -7.24 -3.15
N VAL A 167 13.95 -6.24 -2.26
CA VAL A 167 13.09 -5.07 -2.47
C VAL A 167 13.50 -4.31 -3.73
N ASP A 168 14.78 -4.07 -3.92
CA ASP A 168 15.30 -3.34 -5.08
C ASP A 168 15.09 -4.12 -6.38
N SER A 169 15.33 -5.43 -6.35
CA SER A 169 15.13 -6.32 -7.50
C SER A 169 13.66 -6.52 -7.89
N THR A 170 12.73 -6.29 -6.96
CA THR A 170 11.29 -6.42 -7.20
C THR A 170 10.61 -5.08 -7.50
N GLN A 171 11.37 -3.97 -7.55
CA GLN A 171 10.81 -2.69 -7.94
C GLN A 171 10.28 -2.75 -9.40
N PRO A 172 9.10 -2.17 -9.68
CA PRO A 172 8.52 -2.17 -11.02
C PRO A 172 9.43 -1.54 -12.10
N SER A 173 10.25 -0.56 -11.73
CA SER A 173 11.24 0.07 -12.61
C SER A 173 12.25 -0.95 -13.16
N VAL A 174 12.77 -1.82 -12.29
CA VAL A 174 13.72 -2.87 -12.65
C VAL A 174 13.06 -3.91 -13.57
N ASN A 175 11.82 -4.32 -13.26
CA ASN A 175 11.08 -5.28 -14.10
C ASN A 175 10.73 -4.74 -15.50
N ASN A 176 10.62 -3.42 -15.66
CA ASN A 176 10.39 -2.79 -16.95
C ASN A 176 11.68 -2.57 -17.76
N GLY A 177 12.82 -3.07 -17.28
CA GLY A 177 14.13 -2.85 -17.90
C GLY A 177 14.64 -1.41 -17.76
N HIS A 178 13.99 -0.58 -16.94
CA HIS A 178 14.45 0.77 -16.65
C HIS A 178 15.42 0.71 -15.48
N LEU A 179 16.69 0.42 -15.79
CA LEU A 179 17.76 0.57 -14.83
C LEU A 179 17.99 2.08 -14.59
N PRO A 180 18.06 2.53 -13.32
CA PRO A 180 18.38 3.92 -13.04
C PRO A 180 19.73 4.28 -13.66
N SER A 181 19.78 5.44 -14.30
CA SER A 181 21.02 6.01 -14.81
C SER A 181 22.01 6.28 -13.68
N GLU A 182 23.29 6.35 -14.00
CA GLU A 182 24.36 6.61 -13.01
C GLU A 182 24.09 7.89 -12.20
N LYS A 183 23.54 8.93 -12.83
CA LYS A 183 23.12 10.18 -12.17
C LYS A 183 21.96 9.99 -11.21
N GLU A 184 21.00 9.11 -11.51
CA GLU A 184 19.90 8.80 -10.60
C GLU A 184 20.40 8.01 -9.39
N ILE A 185 21.34 7.09 -9.59
CA ILE A 185 21.99 6.36 -8.51
C ILE A 185 22.75 7.32 -7.59
N GLU A 186 23.56 8.23 -8.15
CA GLU A 186 24.27 9.27 -7.38
C GLU A 186 23.29 10.18 -6.60
N SER A 187 22.17 10.55 -7.22
CA SER A 187 21.16 11.39 -6.56
C SER A 187 20.48 10.66 -5.41
N ILE A 188 20.19 9.36 -5.56
CA ILE A 188 19.63 8.52 -4.49
C ILE A 188 20.64 8.37 -3.34
N ASP A 189 21.94 8.20 -3.65
CA ASP A 189 22.98 8.06 -2.64
C ASP A 189 23.27 9.38 -1.89
N LEU A 190 23.11 10.53 -2.55
CA LEU A 190 23.15 11.83 -1.89
C LEU A 190 21.96 12.03 -0.95
N LEU A 191 20.75 11.69 -1.40
CA LEU A 191 19.54 11.78 -0.57
C LEU A 191 19.61 10.82 0.61
N SER A 192 20.14 9.61 0.46
CA SER A 192 20.24 8.67 1.58
C SER A 192 21.18 9.17 2.69
N ARG A 193 22.21 9.96 2.35
CA ARG A 193 23.14 10.57 3.31
C ARG A 193 22.58 11.79 4.03
N GLU A 194 21.65 12.52 3.42
CA GLU A 194 21.01 13.68 4.05
C GLU A 194 19.97 13.30 5.12
N TYR A 195 19.46 12.07 5.07
CA TYR A 195 18.39 11.57 5.96
C TYR A 195 18.88 10.64 7.08
N ILE A 196 20.19 10.50 7.26
CA ILE A 196 20.84 9.81 8.39
C ILE A 196 21.49 10.86 9.29
#